data_AF-A0A821A364-F1
#
_entry.id   AF-A0A821A364-F1
#
_cell.length_a   1.000
_cell.length_b   1.000
_cell.length_c   1.000
_cell.angle_alpha   90.00
_cell.angle_beta   90.00
_cell.angle_gamma   90.00
#
_symmetry.space_group_name_H-M   'P 1'
#
loop_
_entity.id
_entity.type
_entity.pdbx_description
1 polymer ?
#
loop_
_entity_poly.entity_id
_entity_poly.type
_entity_poly.pdbx_seq_one_letter_code
_entity_poly.pdbx_strand_id
1 'polypeptide(L)'
;LINIIESKAELNETEKVKLHISEIDTITSILLKLSSRLAKVENDLLMITDDNIHTKASLLERREKIQEKHNEAKSLKDGIDRRSRLVTNILRKYFSDEQYDDYDHFIRMKSALLIDAKDLEENIAFLQKQIEILHNTSSSSLSSSPSSLSVVNNQQYSSTSSISLFENLQRSNSTSSTSNKVDNLQTNYFNTISTTA
;
A
#
# COMPACT_ATOMS: atom_id res chain seq x y z
N LEU A 1 9.05 -22.22 -8.34
CA LEU A 1 9.27 -21.29 -9.46
C LEU A 1 10.67 -20.67 -9.43
N ILE A 2 11.09 -19.97 -8.36
CA ILE A 2 12.46 -19.41 -8.27
C ILE A 2 13.56 -20.48 -8.42
N ASN A 3 13.38 -21.66 -7.81
CA ASN A 3 14.32 -22.78 -7.95
C ASN A 3 14.50 -23.29 -9.41
N ILE A 4 13.50 -23.08 -10.28
CA ILE A 4 13.58 -23.45 -11.70
C ILE A 4 14.47 -22.46 -12.45
N ILE A 5 14.42 -21.19 -12.08
CA ILE A 5 15.28 -20.14 -12.64
C ILE A 5 16.71 -20.34 -12.15
N GLU A 6 16.90 -20.58 -10.85
CA GLU A 6 18.23 -20.83 -10.26
C GLU A 6 18.95 -22.06 -10.85
N SER A 7 18.20 -23.04 -11.35
CA SER A 7 18.77 -24.25 -11.96
C SER A 7 18.99 -24.15 -13.47
N LYS A 8 18.34 -23.21 -14.17
CA LYS A 8 18.35 -23.15 -15.65
C LYS A 8 18.87 -21.83 -16.23
N ALA A 9 18.78 -20.73 -15.49
CA ALA A 9 19.15 -19.39 -15.95
C ALA A 9 20.54 -18.98 -15.49
N GLU A 10 21.12 -17.99 -16.17
CA GLU A 10 22.38 -17.39 -15.73
C GLU A 10 22.21 -16.68 -14.38
N LEU A 11 23.29 -16.62 -13.60
CA LEU A 11 23.29 -15.96 -12.28
C LEU A 11 22.78 -14.50 -12.36
N ASN A 12 23.21 -13.75 -13.39
CA ASN A 12 22.78 -12.37 -13.62
C ASN A 12 21.27 -12.24 -13.91
N GLU A 13 20.69 -13.17 -14.67
CA GLU A 13 19.26 -13.17 -14.95
C GLU A 13 18.44 -13.55 -13.70
N THR A 14 18.93 -14.52 -12.93
CA THR A 14 18.32 -14.91 -11.65
C THR A 14 18.31 -13.74 -10.66
N GLU A 15 19.42 -13.01 -10.54
CA GLU A 15 19.53 -11.83 -9.67
C GLU A 15 18.55 -10.73 -10.09
N LYS A 16 18.37 -10.49 -11.40
CA LYS A 16 17.38 -9.53 -11.91
C LYS A 16 15.95 -9.90 -11.53
N VAL A 17 15.59 -11.18 -11.60
CA VAL A 17 14.25 -11.65 -11.19
C VAL A 17 14.05 -11.46 -9.69
N LYS A 18 15.04 -11.85 -8.87
CA LYS A 18 14.98 -11.67 -7.41
C LYS A 18 14.88 -10.20 -7.01
N LEU A 19 15.66 -9.34 -7.65
CA LEU A 19 15.62 -7.90 -7.44
C LEU A 19 14.23 -7.35 -7.76
N HIS A 20 13.65 -7.72 -8.90
CA HIS A 20 12.31 -7.28 -9.28
C HIS A 20 11.25 -7.67 -8.25
N ILE A 21 11.29 -8.91 -7.77
CA ILE A 21 10.37 -9.40 -6.72
C ILE A 21 10.54 -8.60 -5.42
N SER A 22 11.78 -8.31 -5.02
CA SER A 22 12.06 -7.51 -3.82
C SER A 22 11.62 -6.05 -3.97
N GLU A 23 11.76 -5.47 -5.16
CA GLU A 23 11.34 -4.11 -5.46
C GLU A 23 9.82 -3.97 -5.44
N ILE A 24 9.09 -4.99 -5.93
CA ILE A 24 7.62 -5.08 -5.80
C ILE A 24 7.23 -5.02 -4.32
N ASP A 25 7.80 -5.88 -3.47
CA ASP A 25 7.47 -5.88 -2.03
C ASP A 25 7.75 -4.52 -1.37
N THR A 26 8.90 -3.93 -1.72
CA THR A 26 9.35 -2.66 -1.15
C THR A 26 8.43 -1.51 -1.57
N ILE A 27 8.07 -1.42 -2.86
CA ILE A 27 7.22 -0.33 -3.35
C ILE A 27 5.78 -0.45 -2.81
N THR A 28 5.24 -1.66 -2.68
CA THR A 28 3.94 -1.90 -2.02
C THR A 28 3.97 -1.37 -0.59
N SER A 29 5.00 -1.73 0.18
CA SER A 29 5.15 -1.30 1.56
C SER A 29 5.24 0.21 1.69
N ILE A 30 5.97 0.89 0.79
CA ILE A 30 6.06 2.36 0.76
C ILE A 30 4.70 2.98 0.47
N LEU A 31 4.01 2.52 -0.56
CA LEU A 31 2.72 3.10 -0.97
C LEU A 31 1.63 2.89 0.10
N LEU A 32 1.57 1.73 0.74
CA LEU A 32 0.66 1.47 1.86
C LEU A 32 0.93 2.43 3.01
N LYS A 33 2.20 2.57 3.44
CA LYS A 33 2.57 3.50 4.52
C LYS A 33 2.21 4.94 4.22
N LEU A 34 2.39 5.39 2.97
CA LEU A 34 2.02 6.74 2.54
C LEU A 34 0.50 6.92 2.53
N SER A 35 -0.25 5.92 2.06
CA SER A 35 -1.72 5.92 2.06
C SER A 35 -2.27 5.95 3.49
N SER A 36 -1.75 5.12 4.40
CA SER A 36 -2.12 5.14 5.82
C SER A 36 -1.79 6.47 6.49
N ARG A 37 -0.67 7.10 6.13
CA ARG A 37 -0.31 8.45 6.63
C ARG A 37 -1.24 9.53 6.09
N LEU A 38 -1.61 9.45 4.80
CA LEU A 38 -2.49 10.41 4.17
C LEU A 38 -3.90 10.32 4.78
N ALA A 39 -4.45 9.12 4.92
CA ALA A 39 -5.74 8.87 5.55
C ALA A 39 -5.81 9.44 6.99
N LYS A 40 -4.72 9.32 7.76
CA LYS A 40 -4.61 9.91 9.10
C LYS A 40 -4.69 11.43 9.06
N VAL A 41 -3.93 12.08 8.16
CA VAL A 41 -3.95 13.54 8.02
C VAL A 41 -5.29 14.05 7.50
N GLU A 42 -5.94 13.32 6.59
CA GLU A 42 -7.28 13.66 6.10
C GLU A 42 -8.32 13.57 7.21
N ASN A 43 -8.25 12.54 8.07
CA ASN A 43 -9.15 12.49 9.22
C ASN A 43 -8.85 13.59 10.24
N ASP A 44 -7.59 13.86 10.54
CA ASP A 44 -7.21 14.96 11.44
C ASP A 44 -7.73 16.32 10.90
N LEU A 45 -7.73 16.52 9.58
CA LEU A 45 -8.32 17.68 8.92
C LEU A 45 -9.85 17.74 9.03
N LEU A 46 -10.55 16.61 9.00
CA LEU A 46 -12.00 16.53 9.16
C LEU A 46 -12.45 16.85 10.60
N MET A 47 -11.60 16.57 11.59
CA MET A 47 -11.91 16.77 13.01
C MET A 47 -11.56 18.18 13.53
N ILE A 48 -10.85 19.00 12.74
CA ILE A 48 -10.55 20.39 13.12
C ILE A 48 -11.79 21.27 13.00
N THR A 49 -12.13 21.98 14.08
CA THR A 49 -13.09 23.08 14.09
C THR A 49 -12.47 24.37 13.53
N ASP A 50 -13.29 25.22 12.89
CA ASP A 50 -12.84 26.40 12.13
C ASP A 50 -12.07 27.46 12.93
N ASP A 51 -12.09 27.38 14.27
CA ASP A 51 -11.40 28.32 15.16
C ASP A 51 -9.86 28.18 15.16
N ASN A 52 -9.32 27.08 14.59
CA ASN A 52 -7.89 26.76 14.61
C ASN A 52 -7.23 26.87 13.22
N ILE A 53 -7.25 28.08 12.63
CA ILE A 53 -6.73 28.39 11.29
C ILE A 53 -5.26 27.97 11.10
N HIS A 54 -4.39 28.21 12.10
CA HIS A 54 -2.96 27.85 12.02
C HIS A 54 -2.74 26.33 11.99
N THR A 55 -3.48 25.58 12.80
CA THR A 55 -3.42 24.11 12.85
C THR A 55 -3.92 23.51 11.53
N LYS A 56 -5.00 24.07 10.97
CA LYS A 56 -5.55 23.68 9.66
C LYS A 56 -4.53 23.90 8.54
N ALA A 57 -3.87 25.07 8.52
CA ALA A 57 -2.85 25.39 7.52
C ALA A 57 -1.65 24.41 7.58
N SER A 58 -1.18 24.09 8.79
CA SER A 58 -0.08 23.13 8.97
C SER A 58 -0.44 21.71 8.53
N LEU A 59 -1.67 21.25 8.81
CA LEU A 59 -2.12 19.93 8.34
C LEU A 59 -2.29 19.87 6.81
N LEU A 60 -2.72 20.97 6.18
CA LEU A 60 -2.81 21.05 4.71
C LEU A 60 -1.42 20.98 4.06
N GLU A 61 -0.44 21.70 4.60
CA GLU A 61 0.94 21.63 4.13
C GLU A 61 1.51 20.20 4.29
N ARG A 62 1.20 19.56 5.42
CA ARG A 62 1.59 18.16 5.66
C ARG A 62 0.92 17.20 4.67
N ARG A 63 -0.37 17.40 4.37
CA ARG A 63 -1.10 16.61 3.37
C ARG A 63 -0.44 16.75 1.99
N GLU A 64 -0.12 17.97 1.58
CA GLU A 64 0.54 18.25 0.29
C GLU A 64 1.89 17.54 0.18
N LYS A 65 2.74 17.62 1.20
CA LYS A 65 4.03 16.91 1.24
C LYS A 65 3.88 15.39 1.16
N ILE A 66 2.88 14.82 1.85
CA ILE A 66 2.61 13.37 1.78
C ILE A 66 2.11 12.99 0.38
N GLN A 67 1.27 13.81 -0.23
CA GLN A 67 0.78 13.60 -1.59
C GLN A 67 1.91 13.66 -2.62
N GLU A 68 2.84 14.61 -2.49
CA GLU A 68 4.03 14.69 -3.34
C GLU A 68 4.86 13.40 -3.25
N LYS A 69 5.11 12.91 -2.02
CA LYS A 69 5.82 11.64 -1.81
C LYS A 69 5.05 10.44 -2.34
N HIS A 70 3.72 10.46 -2.26
CA HIS A 70 2.88 9.44 -2.86
C HIS A 70 3.03 9.42 -4.39
N ASN A 71 3.06 10.60 -5.03
CA ASN A 71 3.28 10.72 -6.47
C ASN A 71 4.70 10.27 -6.89
N GLU A 72 5.72 10.58 -6.09
CA GLU A 72 7.09 10.09 -6.30
C GLU A 72 7.14 8.55 -6.23
N ALA A 73 6.53 7.95 -5.21
CA ALA A 73 6.43 6.49 -5.08
C ALA A 73 5.65 5.87 -6.27
N LYS A 74 4.63 6.54 -6.79
CA LYS A 74 3.91 6.09 -7.98
C LYS A 74 4.81 6.07 -9.22
N SER A 75 5.63 7.10 -9.42
CA SER A 75 6.62 7.13 -10.52
C SER A 75 7.67 6.01 -10.40
N LEU A 76 8.11 5.71 -9.17
CA LEU A 76 9.00 4.56 -8.92
C LEU A 76 8.33 3.23 -9.28
N LYS A 77 7.05 3.06 -8.93
CA LYS A 77 6.25 1.89 -9.33
C LYS A 77 6.19 1.75 -10.85
N ASP A 78 5.91 2.82 -11.58
CA ASP A 78 5.85 2.79 -13.05
C ASP A 78 7.20 2.38 -13.67
N GLY A 79 8.31 2.82 -13.06
CA GLY A 79 9.65 2.36 -13.43
C GLY A 79 9.90 0.87 -13.17
N ILE A 80 9.39 0.34 -12.06
CA ILE A 80 9.43 -1.10 -11.74
C ILE A 80 8.59 -1.90 -12.74
N ASP A 81 7.38 -1.42 -13.07
CA ASP A 81 6.48 -2.06 -14.03
C ASP A 81 7.09 -2.10 -15.43
N ARG A 82 7.77 -1.02 -15.86
CA ARG A 82 8.49 -1.01 -17.14
C ARG A 82 9.63 -2.04 -17.16
N ARG A 83 10.36 -2.20 -16.05
CA ARG A 83 11.42 -3.22 -15.93
C ARG A 83 10.85 -4.64 -15.82
N SER A 84 9.63 -4.81 -15.32
CA SER A 84 8.92 -6.10 -15.30
C SER A 84 8.82 -6.74 -16.69
N ARG A 85 8.75 -5.91 -17.75
CA ARG A 85 8.79 -6.40 -19.14
C ARG A 85 10.08 -7.14 -19.47
N LEU A 86 11.23 -6.69 -18.96
CA LEU A 86 12.51 -7.38 -19.15
C LEU A 86 12.54 -8.70 -18.40
N VAL A 87 12.00 -8.73 -17.18
CA VAL A 87 11.88 -9.96 -16.38
C VAL A 87 10.96 -10.97 -17.08
N THR A 88 9.84 -10.51 -17.64
CA THR A 88 8.95 -11.35 -18.45
C THR A 88 9.69 -11.99 -19.62
N ASN A 89 10.51 -11.20 -20.35
CA ASN A 89 11.29 -11.74 -21.46
C ASN A 89 12.34 -12.76 -21.01
N ILE A 90 12.97 -12.55 -19.86
CA ILE A 90 13.90 -13.53 -19.26
C ILE A 90 13.15 -14.81 -18.93
N LEU A 91 12.01 -14.71 -18.22
CA LEU A 91 11.22 -15.87 -17.79
C LEU A 91 10.72 -16.70 -18.97
N ARG A 92 10.24 -16.04 -20.03
CA ARG A 92 9.76 -16.72 -21.26
C ARG A 92 10.84 -17.53 -22.00
N LYS A 93 12.14 -17.30 -21.74
CA LYS A 93 13.21 -18.14 -22.29
C LYS A 93 13.31 -19.50 -21.59
N TYR A 94 12.94 -19.56 -20.32
CA TYR A 94 13.18 -20.72 -19.45
C TYR A 94 11.91 -21.45 -19.03
N PHE A 95 10.76 -20.76 -19.05
CA PHE A 95 9.46 -21.26 -18.59
C PHE A 95 8.56 -21.57 -19.78
N SER A 96 7.73 -22.60 -19.65
CA SER A 96 6.56 -22.78 -20.51
C SER A 96 5.49 -21.74 -20.21
N ASP A 97 4.51 -21.56 -21.10
CA ASP A 97 3.40 -20.62 -20.85
C ASP A 97 2.64 -20.94 -19.54
N GLU A 98 2.41 -22.23 -19.24
CA GLU A 98 1.80 -22.66 -17.97
C GLU A 98 2.63 -22.26 -16.74
N GLN A 99 3.97 -22.42 -16.80
CA GLN A 99 4.86 -22.02 -15.71
C GLN A 99 4.95 -20.51 -15.54
N TYR A 100 4.81 -19.76 -16.63
CA TYR A 100 4.75 -18.30 -16.60
C TYR A 100 3.44 -17.83 -15.98
N ASP A 101 2.31 -18.45 -16.32
CA ASP A 101 1.00 -18.15 -15.72
C ASP A 101 1.00 -18.44 -14.22
N ASP A 102 1.62 -19.54 -13.79
CA ASP A 102 1.86 -19.85 -12.37
C ASP A 102 2.72 -18.78 -11.67
N TYR A 103 3.74 -18.26 -12.35
CA TYR A 103 4.58 -17.18 -11.84
C TYR A 103 3.80 -15.88 -11.69
N ASP A 104 3.05 -15.49 -12.72
CA ASP A 104 2.21 -14.29 -12.70
C ASP A 104 1.15 -14.39 -11.59
N HIS A 105 0.51 -15.55 -11.44
CA HIS A 105 -0.39 -15.83 -10.31
C HIS A 105 0.34 -15.72 -8.96
N PHE A 106 1.53 -16.30 -8.83
CA PHE A 106 2.34 -16.21 -7.61
C PHE A 106 2.66 -14.76 -7.23
N ILE A 107 3.08 -13.92 -8.18
CA ILE A 107 3.39 -12.51 -7.89
C ILE A 107 2.13 -11.77 -7.44
N ARG A 108 1.00 -11.96 -8.12
CA ARG A 108 -0.29 -11.36 -7.70
C ARG A 108 -0.68 -11.78 -6.29
N MET A 109 -0.65 -13.08 -6.00
CA MET A 109 -1.02 -13.62 -4.70
C MET A 109 -0.08 -13.10 -3.61
N LYS A 110 1.22 -13.04 -3.90
CA LYS A 110 2.22 -12.52 -2.97
C LYS A 110 1.98 -11.05 -2.63
N SER A 111 1.66 -10.22 -3.63
CA SER A 111 1.33 -8.81 -3.40
C SER A 111 0.04 -8.66 -2.58
N ALA A 112 -0.99 -9.46 -2.85
CA ALA A 112 -2.23 -9.45 -2.07
C ALA A 112 -1.98 -9.82 -0.60
N LEU A 113 -1.28 -10.93 -0.36
CA LEU A 113 -0.93 -11.38 1.00
C LEU A 113 -0.06 -10.36 1.75
N LEU A 114 0.82 -9.64 1.05
CA LEU A 114 1.63 -8.58 1.66
C LEU A 114 0.76 -7.41 2.12
N ILE A 115 -0.24 -7.03 1.32
CA ILE A 115 -1.19 -5.97 1.68
C ILE A 115 -1.98 -6.40 2.92
N ASP A 116 -2.54 -7.61 2.92
CA ASP A 116 -3.29 -8.16 4.05
C ASP A 116 -2.43 -8.23 5.32
N ALA A 117 -1.18 -8.70 5.20
CA ALA A 117 -0.26 -8.78 6.32
C ALA A 117 0.06 -7.39 6.91
N LYS A 118 0.23 -6.37 6.06
CA LYS A 118 0.47 -4.99 6.50
C LYS A 118 -0.76 -4.39 7.15
N ASP A 119 -1.95 -4.68 6.65
CA ASP A 119 -3.21 -4.26 7.26
C ASP A 119 -3.38 -4.85 8.67
N LEU A 120 -3.16 -6.15 8.82
CA LEU A 120 -3.21 -6.82 10.10
C LEU A 120 -2.18 -6.24 11.09
N GLU A 121 -0.96 -5.96 10.63
CA GLU A 121 0.08 -5.31 11.44
C GLU A 121 -0.35 -3.92 11.94
N GLU A 122 -0.97 -3.11 11.07
CA GLU A 122 -1.50 -1.80 11.43
C GLU A 122 -2.68 -1.90 12.42
N ASN A 123 -3.59 -2.86 12.20
CA ASN A 123 -4.72 -3.13 13.09
C ASN A 123 -4.26 -3.56 14.49
N ILE A 124 -3.26 -4.45 14.56
CA ILE A 124 -2.68 -4.88 15.84
C ILE A 124 -2.05 -3.68 16.57
N ALA A 125 -1.24 -2.88 15.87
CA ALA A 125 -0.60 -1.70 16.46
C ALA A 125 -1.65 -0.68 16.95
N PHE A 126 -2.75 -0.52 16.22
CA PHE A 126 -3.87 0.33 16.63
C PHE A 126 -4.53 -0.18 17.92
N LEU A 127 -4.88 -1.47 17.97
CA LEU A 127 -5.51 -2.07 19.14
C LEU A 127 -4.60 -1.99 20.37
N GLN A 128 -3.30 -2.19 20.21
CA GLN A 128 -2.31 -2.03 21.28
C GLN A 128 -2.31 -0.58 21.83
N LYS A 129 -2.31 0.42 20.95
CA LYS A 129 -2.39 1.83 21.35
C LYS A 129 -3.70 2.14 22.06
N GLN A 130 -4.82 1.56 21.62
CA GLN A 130 -6.12 1.73 22.28
C GLN A 130 -6.12 1.15 23.70
N ILE A 131 -5.56 -0.06 23.87
CA ILE A 131 -5.41 -0.69 25.19
C ILE A 131 -4.53 0.15 26.11
N GLU A 132 -3.41 0.69 25.60
CA GLU A 132 -2.52 1.56 26.38
C GLU A 132 -3.23 2.81 26.90
N ILE A 133 -4.02 3.50 26.06
CA ILE A 133 -4.81 4.67 26.47
C ILE A 133 -5.81 4.31 27.57
N LEU A 134 -6.53 3.19 27.42
CA LEU A 134 -7.49 2.73 28.42
C LEU A 134 -6.81 2.38 29.75
N HIS A 135 -5.65 1.74 29.72
CA HIS A 135 -4.90 1.43 30.93
C HIS A 135 -4.36 2.70 31.63
N ASN A 136 -3.89 3.68 30.86
CA ASN A 136 -3.38 4.96 31.39
C ASN A 136 -4.50 5.83 31.97
N THR A 137 -5.71 5.78 31.40
CA THR A 137 -6.89 6.49 31.94
C THR A 137 -7.44 5.83 33.21
N SER A 138 -7.39 4.49 33.30
CA SER A 138 -7.80 3.74 34.49
C SER A 138 -6.82 3.89 35.66
N SER A 139 -5.53 4.12 35.38
CA SER A 139 -4.51 4.36 36.41
C SER A 139 -4.42 5.84 36.84
N SER A 140 -4.89 6.77 36.01
CA SER A 140 -4.96 8.20 36.35
C SER A 140 -6.26 8.62 37.06
N SER A 141 -7.25 7.73 37.18
CA SER A 141 -8.54 8.02 37.83
C SER A 141 -8.58 7.94 39.37
N LEU A 142 -7.43 8.03 40.08
CA LEU A 142 -7.42 8.29 41.53
C LEU A 142 -7.42 9.78 41.91
N SER A 143 -7.42 10.70 40.95
CA SER A 143 -7.70 12.11 41.21
C SER A 143 -8.50 12.76 40.07
N SER A 144 -9.62 13.39 40.43
CA SER A 144 -10.52 14.24 39.62
C SER A 144 -11.58 13.54 38.73
N SER A 145 -12.79 14.10 38.82
CA SER A 145 -14.11 13.58 38.43
C SER A 145 -14.28 13.18 36.95
N PRO A 146 -15.19 12.22 36.65
CA PRO A 146 -15.48 11.75 35.30
C PRO A 146 -16.52 12.66 34.64
N SER A 147 -16.07 13.63 33.85
CA SER A 147 -16.96 14.44 33.02
C SER A 147 -16.25 14.81 31.73
N SER A 148 -16.13 13.83 30.83
CA SER A 148 -16.03 13.98 29.36
C SER A 148 -15.73 12.62 28.73
N LEU A 149 -16.66 11.68 28.84
CA LEU A 149 -16.70 10.51 27.97
C LEU A 149 -17.25 10.96 26.60
N SER A 150 -16.49 11.75 25.86
CA SER A 150 -16.66 11.78 24.41
C SER A 150 -16.04 10.49 23.91
N VAL A 151 -16.89 9.47 23.78
CA VAL A 151 -16.89 8.51 22.67
C VAL A 151 -15.60 8.61 21.87
N VAL A 152 -14.59 7.82 22.24
CA VAL A 152 -13.42 7.58 21.40
C VAL A 152 -13.99 7.14 20.06
N ASN A 153 -13.97 8.06 19.11
CA ASN A 153 -14.76 8.00 17.90
C ASN A 153 -14.33 6.75 17.14
N ASN A 154 -15.20 5.74 17.05
CA ASN A 154 -14.92 4.48 16.33
C ASN A 154 -14.63 4.70 14.82
N GLN A 155 -14.79 5.93 14.33
CA GLN A 155 -14.43 6.34 12.97
C GLN A 155 -12.98 6.82 12.84
N GLN A 156 -12.22 6.96 13.93
CA GLN A 156 -11.01 7.78 13.87
C GLN A 156 -9.91 7.19 12.97
N TYR A 157 -9.78 5.89 12.76
CA TYR A 157 -8.71 5.37 11.89
C TYR A 157 -9.05 3.96 11.35
N SER A 158 -10.09 3.81 10.51
CA SER A 158 -10.34 2.51 9.89
C SER A 158 -9.25 2.19 8.87
N SER A 159 -8.59 1.05 9.01
CA SER A 159 -7.60 0.56 8.04
C SER A 159 -8.25 0.23 6.68
N THR A 160 -9.57 0.03 6.68
CA THR A 160 -10.39 0.02 5.46
C THR A 160 -10.30 1.35 4.68
N SER A 161 -10.08 2.49 5.34
CA SER A 161 -9.89 3.78 4.68
C SER A 161 -8.50 3.90 4.05
N SER A 162 -7.44 3.34 4.64
CA SER A 162 -6.09 3.41 4.07
C SER A 162 -5.92 2.47 2.86
N ILE A 163 -6.50 1.28 2.89
CA ILE A 163 -6.51 0.35 1.73
C ILE A 163 -7.36 0.93 0.60
N SER A 164 -8.58 1.39 0.89
CA SER A 164 -9.43 1.99 -0.15
C SER A 164 -8.79 3.26 -0.73
N LEU A 165 -8.09 4.06 0.08
CA LEU A 165 -7.32 5.20 -0.41
C LEU A 165 -6.13 4.76 -1.27
N PHE A 166 -5.39 3.74 -0.85
CA PHE A 166 -4.32 3.14 -1.65
C PHE A 166 -4.85 2.70 -3.03
N GLU A 167 -5.94 1.94 -3.07
CA GLU A 167 -6.59 1.50 -4.31
C GLU A 167 -7.07 2.65 -5.19
N ASN A 168 -7.73 3.66 -4.61
CA ASN A 168 -8.20 4.84 -5.34
C ASN A 168 -7.03 5.64 -5.94
N LEU A 169 -5.91 5.73 -5.21
CA LEU A 169 -4.69 6.37 -5.67
C LEU A 169 -3.96 5.54 -6.75
N GLN A 170 -4.12 4.21 -6.75
CA GLN A 170 -3.67 3.36 -7.85
C GLN A 170 -4.55 3.53 -9.10
N ARG A 171 -5.88 3.57 -8.95
CA ARG A 171 -6.87 3.66 -10.05
C ARG A 171 -6.86 4.98 -10.83
N SER A 172 -6.52 6.09 -10.20
CA SER A 172 -6.59 7.45 -10.77
C SER A 172 -5.67 7.73 -11.97
N ASN A 173 -4.93 6.73 -12.49
CA ASN A 173 -4.14 6.83 -13.73
C ASN A 173 -4.64 5.95 -14.89
N SER A 174 -5.72 5.18 -14.76
CA SER A 174 -6.19 4.28 -15.84
C SER A 174 -7.05 4.96 -16.93
N THR A 175 -7.38 6.25 -16.81
CA THR A 175 -8.31 6.95 -17.72
C THR A 175 -7.66 7.98 -18.64
N SER A 176 -6.33 7.98 -18.81
CA SER A 176 -5.66 8.92 -19.72
C SER A 176 -4.55 8.26 -20.51
N SER A 177 -4.92 7.38 -21.45
CA SER A 177 -4.18 7.10 -22.70
C SER A 177 -5.00 6.17 -23.61
N THR A 178 -5.74 6.73 -24.55
CA THR A 178 -6.24 6.03 -25.73
C THR A 178 -5.10 5.52 -26.61
N SER A 179 -5.31 4.34 -27.21
CA SER A 179 -4.57 3.72 -28.33
C SER A 179 -3.37 2.84 -27.99
N ASN A 180 -3.61 1.53 -27.78
CA ASN A 180 -3.11 0.45 -28.64
C ASN A 180 -3.51 -0.91 -28.07
N LYS A 181 -4.25 -1.68 -28.88
CA LYS A 181 -5.03 -2.87 -28.51
C LYS A 181 -4.19 -4.17 -28.37
N VAL A 182 -2.90 -4.07 -28.06
CA VAL A 182 -1.97 -5.23 -28.03
C VAL A 182 -1.17 -5.37 -26.72
N ASP A 183 -1.20 -4.38 -25.81
CA ASP A 183 -0.39 -4.42 -24.57
C ASP A 183 -1.15 -4.89 -23.32
N ASN A 184 -2.36 -5.46 -23.49
CA ASN A 184 -3.28 -5.76 -22.38
C ASN A 184 -2.93 -7.01 -21.53
N LEU A 185 -1.73 -7.56 -21.68
CA LEU A 185 -1.21 -8.66 -20.83
C LEU A 185 -0.11 -8.21 -19.87
N GLN A 186 0.28 -6.92 -19.86
CA GLN A 186 1.41 -6.44 -19.04
C GLN A 186 1.04 -5.37 -18.01
N THR A 187 -0.23 -5.25 -17.59
CA THR A 187 -0.60 -4.16 -16.71
C THR A 187 -1.46 -4.62 -15.55
N ASN A 188 -0.80 -4.63 -14.38
CA ASN A 188 -1.33 -4.51 -13.02
C ASN A 188 -1.29 -5.77 -12.15
N TYR A 189 -0.12 -6.04 -11.57
CA TYR A 189 -0.02 -6.86 -10.36
C TYR A 189 -0.84 -6.29 -9.18
N PHE A 190 -1.13 -4.98 -9.17
CA PHE A 190 -1.81 -4.26 -8.08
C PHE A 190 -3.28 -3.86 -8.33
N ASN A 191 -3.84 -4.02 -9.54
CA ASN A 191 -5.25 -3.68 -9.80
C ASN A 191 -6.20 -4.85 -9.48
N THR A 192 -5.69 -5.95 -8.94
CA THR A 192 -6.48 -7.16 -8.65
C THR A 192 -7.23 -7.11 -7.31
N ILE A 193 -7.24 -6.00 -6.56
CA ILE A 193 -7.95 -5.90 -5.28
C ILE A 193 -9.46 -5.62 -5.48
N SER A 194 -10.04 -5.97 -6.63
CA SER A 194 -11.47 -5.69 -6.86
C SER A 194 -12.21 -6.78 -7.61
N THR A 195 -11.80 -8.05 -7.53
CA THR A 195 -12.61 -9.14 -8.09
C THR A 195 -12.57 -10.42 -7.28
N THR A 196 -12.56 -10.33 -5.95
CA THR A 196 -12.89 -11.50 -5.13
C THR A 196 -13.77 -11.11 -3.94
N ALA A 197 -15.07 -11.36 -4.15
CA ALA A 197 -16.16 -11.58 -3.19
C ALA A 197 -16.53 -10.45 -2.21
#